data_AF-A0A1H2HGV4-F1
#
_entry.id   AF-A0A1H2HGV4-F1
#
_cell.length_a   1.000
_cell.length_b   1.000
_cell.length_c   1.000
_cell.angle_alpha   90.00
_cell.angle_beta   90.00
_cell.angle_gamma   90.00
#
_symmetry.space_group_name_H-M   'P 1'
#
loop_
_entity.id
_entity.type
_entity.pdbx_description
1 polymer ?
#
loop_
_entity_poly.entity_id
_entity_poly.type
_entity_poly.pdbx_seq_one_letter_code
_entity_poly.pdbx_strand_id
1 'polypeptide(L)'
;MSHAPKCSASEAISDSFLHGEHFLLGRELLPFSLRHFLLLKSFDSPVLLGGMVGFRDIQLAVRVCSTGSDKELRDSLKRPSLRWRLWERYTRYLNVSVSLKAFSDYFDDYLPPFPFWPTPGQGESRCEPYVVCAARLVGSGADRDKVMNMGLGEVVTWSLAKIEAEGHELKTLMTDTEVEILRKYDRMEADGTAPWLKRKEAA
;
A
#
# COMPACT_ATOMS: atom_id res chain seq x y z
N MET A 1 -1.22 3.01 -29.81
CA MET A 1 -2.61 2.87 -29.34
C MET A 1 -2.60 2.00 -28.08
N SER A 2 -2.78 2.60 -26.90
CA SER A 2 -2.92 1.86 -25.65
C SER A 2 -3.98 2.56 -24.82
N HIS A 3 -5.19 1.99 -24.87
CA HIS A 3 -6.29 2.29 -23.97
C HIS A 3 -5.78 2.25 -22.52
N ALA A 4 -6.11 3.24 -21.70
CA ALA A 4 -6.10 3.01 -20.26
C ALA A 4 -7.15 1.93 -20.01
N PRO A 5 -6.80 0.78 -19.40
CA PRO A 5 -7.78 -0.26 -19.16
C PRO A 5 -8.84 0.32 -18.21
N LYS A 6 -10.11 0.22 -18.62
CA LYS A 6 -11.22 0.22 -17.68
C LYS A 6 -11.02 -1.02 -16.82
N CYS A 7 -10.20 -0.91 -15.78
CA CYS A 7 -10.04 -1.97 -14.81
C CYS A 7 -11.40 -2.09 -14.12
N SER A 8 -12.20 -3.07 -14.54
CA SER A 8 -13.46 -3.38 -13.88
C SER A 8 -13.16 -3.73 -12.42
N ALA A 9 -14.09 -3.44 -11.49
CA ALA A 9 -13.86 -3.77 -10.09
C ALA A 9 -13.45 -5.25 -9.90
N SER A 10 -13.98 -6.15 -10.72
CA SER A 10 -13.58 -7.57 -10.78
C SER A 10 -12.13 -7.81 -11.18
N GLU A 11 -11.58 -7.04 -12.10
CA GLU A 11 -10.17 -7.15 -12.51
C GLU A 11 -9.25 -6.59 -11.40
N ALA A 12 -9.61 -5.44 -10.82
CA ALA A 12 -8.87 -4.88 -9.69
C ALA A 12 -8.86 -5.82 -8.47
N ILE A 13 -9.98 -6.52 -8.24
CA ILE A 13 -10.09 -7.58 -7.23
C ILE A 13 -9.14 -8.73 -7.58
N SER A 14 -9.17 -9.26 -8.80
CA SER A 14 -8.30 -10.36 -9.23
C SER A 14 -6.82 -10.01 -9.10
N ASP A 15 -6.44 -8.81 -9.53
CA ASP A 15 -5.05 -8.35 -9.49
C ASP A 15 -4.56 -8.18 -8.05
N SER A 16 -5.45 -7.78 -7.12
CA SER A 16 -5.13 -7.68 -5.69
C SER A 16 -4.86 -9.02 -4.98
N PHE A 17 -4.93 -10.16 -5.69
CA PHE A 17 -4.56 -11.47 -5.15
C PHE A 17 -3.32 -12.07 -5.84
N LEU A 18 -2.88 -11.51 -6.95
CA LEU A 18 -1.77 -12.02 -7.75
C LEU A 18 -0.50 -11.22 -7.48
N HIS A 19 0.16 -11.50 -6.36
CA HIS A 19 1.42 -10.85 -6.01
C HIS A 19 2.60 -11.81 -6.13
N GLY A 20 3.75 -11.28 -6.57
CA GLY A 20 5.00 -12.02 -6.60
C GLY A 20 5.60 -12.21 -5.19
N GLU A 21 6.53 -13.16 -5.09
CA GLU A 21 7.43 -13.22 -3.93
C GLU A 21 8.45 -12.08 -4.03
N HIS A 22 8.61 -11.31 -2.95
CA HIS A 22 9.59 -10.22 -2.89
C HIS A 22 10.72 -10.55 -1.94
N PHE A 23 11.94 -10.39 -2.42
CA PHE A 23 13.15 -10.55 -1.62
C PHE A 23 13.87 -9.21 -1.53
N LEU A 24 14.12 -8.76 -0.30
CA LEU A 24 14.87 -7.53 -0.05
C LEU A 24 15.92 -7.75 1.02
N LEU A 25 17.15 -7.31 0.73
CA LEU A 25 18.32 -7.53 1.59
C LEU A 25 18.50 -9.02 1.99
N GLY A 26 18.15 -9.95 1.10
CA GLY A 26 18.24 -11.39 1.33
C GLY A 26 17.18 -11.95 2.29
N ARG A 27 16.08 -11.23 2.53
CA ARG A 27 14.93 -11.74 3.27
C ARG A 27 13.68 -11.71 2.38
N GLU A 28 12.87 -12.74 2.51
CA GLU A 28 11.52 -12.78 1.95
C GLU A 28 10.63 -11.79 2.71
N LEU A 29 9.90 -10.98 1.97
CA LEU A 29 8.89 -10.07 2.51
C LEU A 29 7.53 -10.76 2.44
N LEU A 30 6.78 -10.64 3.52
CA LEU A 30 5.38 -11.05 3.55
C LEU A 30 4.53 -10.06 2.74
N PRO A 31 3.31 -10.43 2.31
CA PRO A 31 2.37 -9.49 1.72
C PRO A 31 2.22 -8.20 2.55
N PHE A 32 2.18 -7.06 1.88
CA PHE A 32 2.15 -5.77 2.59
C PHE A 32 0.79 -5.55 3.27
N SER A 33 0.76 -5.86 4.57
CA SER A 33 -0.46 -5.82 5.38
C SER A 33 -0.72 -4.46 6.01
N LEU A 34 -1.96 -4.26 6.47
CA LEU A 34 -2.33 -3.11 7.29
C LEU A 34 -1.45 -2.96 8.54
N ARG A 35 -1.09 -4.08 9.15
CA ARG A 35 -0.17 -4.12 10.29
C ARG A 35 1.20 -3.57 9.93
N HIS A 36 1.78 -3.97 8.79
CA HIS A 36 3.06 -3.42 8.34
C HIS A 36 2.97 -1.90 8.15
N PHE A 37 1.93 -1.44 7.47
CA PHE A 37 1.67 -0.02 7.26
C PHE A 37 1.60 0.77 8.57
N LEU A 38 0.77 0.34 9.51
CA LEU A 38 0.61 1.01 10.81
C LEU A 38 1.88 1.00 11.65
N LEU A 39 2.65 -0.10 11.63
CA LEU A 39 3.93 -0.20 12.32
C LEU A 39 4.96 0.76 11.72
N LEU A 40 5.14 0.75 10.40
CA LEU A 40 6.06 1.66 9.72
C LEU A 40 5.70 3.12 9.97
N LYS A 41 4.41 3.44 9.94
CA LYS A 41 3.92 4.77 10.28
C LYS A 41 4.20 5.14 11.74
N SER A 42 4.00 4.22 12.70
CA SER A 42 4.30 4.47 14.12
C SER A 42 5.79 4.68 14.41
N PHE A 43 6.67 4.22 13.52
CA PHE A 43 8.11 4.48 13.57
C PHE A 43 8.53 5.75 12.81
N ASP A 44 7.57 6.52 12.28
CA ASP A 44 7.83 7.66 11.40
C ASP A 44 8.79 7.30 10.24
N SER A 45 8.62 6.11 9.66
CA SER A 45 9.56 5.57 8.69
C SER A 45 9.62 6.46 7.44
N PRO A 46 10.80 7.01 7.06
CA PRO A 46 10.94 7.86 5.88
C PRO A 46 10.74 7.08 4.58
N VAL A 47 10.82 5.74 4.63
CA VAL A 47 10.51 4.85 3.49
C VAL A 47 9.02 4.94 3.13
N LEU A 48 8.15 5.13 4.13
CA LEU A 48 6.70 5.23 3.92
C LEU A 48 6.24 6.68 3.75
N LEU A 49 6.73 7.59 4.61
CA LEU A 49 6.25 8.98 4.67
C LEU A 49 6.90 9.88 3.61
N GLY A 50 7.94 9.38 2.93
CA GLY A 50 8.82 10.19 2.11
C GLY A 50 9.82 10.97 2.96
N GLY A 51 11.03 11.13 2.45
CA GLY A 51 12.10 11.82 3.16
C GLY A 51 13.48 11.34 2.73
N MET A 52 14.51 11.78 3.46
CA MET A 52 15.85 11.23 3.31
C MET A 52 15.90 9.83 3.91
N VAL A 53 15.98 8.82 3.06
CA VAL A 53 16.05 7.42 3.46
C VAL A 53 17.50 7.01 3.68
N GLY A 54 17.84 6.59 4.89
CA GLY A 54 19.09 5.96 5.24
C GLY A 54 19.01 4.44 5.22
N PHE A 55 20.17 3.79 5.35
CA PHE A 55 20.24 2.33 5.33
C PHE A 55 19.48 1.67 6.50
N ARG A 56 19.52 2.30 7.68
CA ARG A 56 18.80 1.80 8.87
C ARG A 56 17.29 1.82 8.69
N ASP A 57 16.76 2.78 7.94
CA ASP A 57 15.33 2.91 7.68
C ASP A 57 14.85 1.76 6.80
N ILE A 58 15.63 1.40 5.78
CA ILE A 58 15.36 0.23 4.92
C ILE A 58 15.46 -1.06 5.74
N GLN A 59 16.47 -1.19 6.61
CA GLN A 59 16.59 -2.37 7.47
C GLN A 59 15.39 -2.53 8.41
N LEU A 60 14.93 -1.43 9.01
CA LEU A 60 13.72 -1.42 9.82
C LEU A 60 12.51 -1.82 8.99
N ALA A 61 12.38 -1.29 7.78
CA ALA A 61 11.26 -1.60 6.89
C ALA A 61 11.22 -3.08 6.50
N VAL A 62 12.37 -3.64 6.07
CA VAL A 62 12.51 -5.09 5.80
C VAL A 62 12.19 -5.92 7.03
N ARG A 63 12.64 -5.49 8.21
CA ARG A 63 12.38 -6.22 9.45
C ARG A 63 10.89 -6.25 9.79
N VAL A 64 10.19 -5.13 9.65
CA VAL A 64 8.74 -5.06 9.86
C VAL A 64 8.02 -5.95 8.84
N CYS A 65 8.32 -5.81 7.55
CA CYS A 65 7.61 -6.51 6.48
C CYS A 65 7.98 -8.00 6.33
N SER A 66 9.05 -8.48 6.97
CA SER A 66 9.42 -9.91 6.98
C SER A 66 8.96 -10.64 8.25
N THR A 67 8.22 -9.98 9.16
CA THR A 67 7.88 -10.54 10.47
C THR A 67 6.36 -10.70 10.65
N GLY A 68 5.89 -11.95 10.73
CA GLY A 68 4.47 -12.28 10.80
C GLY A 68 3.79 -12.04 12.15
N SER A 69 4.53 -11.77 13.24
CA SER A 69 3.93 -11.55 14.57
C SER A 69 4.52 -10.38 15.34
N ASP A 70 3.69 -9.71 16.15
CA ASP A 70 4.13 -8.55 16.97
C ASP A 70 5.14 -8.95 18.04
N LYS A 71 4.98 -10.15 18.58
CA LYS A 71 5.90 -10.72 19.55
C LYS A 71 7.28 -10.89 18.94
N GLU A 72 7.36 -11.50 17.77
CA GLU A 72 8.63 -11.70 17.07
C GLU A 72 9.27 -10.36 16.68
N LEU A 73 8.49 -9.40 16.19
CA LEU A 73 9.01 -8.07 15.84
C LEU A 73 9.56 -7.37 17.08
N ARG A 74 8.80 -7.35 18.17
CA ARG A 74 9.20 -6.75 19.46
C ARG A 74 10.46 -7.39 20.01
N ASP A 75 10.53 -8.72 19.98
CA ASP A 75 11.70 -9.47 20.46
C ASP A 75 12.92 -9.14 19.59
N SER A 76 12.73 -9.05 18.27
CA SER A 76 13.79 -8.68 17.33
C SER A 76 14.32 -7.27 17.56
N LEU A 77 13.45 -6.30 17.88
CA LEU A 77 13.84 -4.91 18.15
C LEU A 77 14.52 -4.74 19.52
N LYS A 78 14.02 -5.41 20.57
CA LYS A 78 14.57 -5.27 21.94
C LYS A 78 15.84 -6.07 22.15
N ARG A 79 15.89 -7.29 21.62
CA ARG A 79 16.99 -8.25 21.82
C ARG A 79 17.26 -8.95 20.49
N PRO A 80 17.90 -8.27 19.53
CA PRO A 80 18.16 -8.84 18.22
C PRO A 80 18.98 -10.12 18.37
N SER A 81 18.46 -11.21 17.80
CA SER A 81 19.16 -12.48 17.74
C SER A 81 20.51 -12.32 17.01
N LEU A 82 21.44 -13.24 17.22
CA LEU A 82 22.73 -13.22 16.52
C LEU A 82 22.54 -13.17 15.00
N ARG A 83 21.51 -13.87 14.48
CA ARG A 83 21.14 -13.84 13.05
C ARG A 83 20.80 -12.43 12.59
N TRP A 84 19.98 -11.70 13.34
CA TRP A 84 19.62 -10.31 13.02
C TRP A 84 20.84 -9.38 13.07
N ARG A 85 21.69 -9.51 14.08
CA ARG A 85 22.91 -8.68 14.21
C ARG A 85 23.90 -8.93 13.06
N LEU A 86 24.06 -10.19 12.66
CA LEU A 86 24.88 -10.56 11.51
C LEU A 86 24.28 -10.01 10.21
N TRP A 87 22.99 -10.20 9.99
CA TRP A 87 22.28 -9.65 8.84
C TRP A 87 22.44 -8.13 8.74
N GLU A 88 22.26 -7.40 9.85
CA GLU A 88 22.47 -5.95 9.90
C GLU A 88 23.91 -5.56 9.51
N ARG A 89 24.90 -6.34 9.96
CA ARG A 89 26.31 -6.12 9.66
C ARG A 89 26.66 -6.39 8.20
N TYR A 90 26.10 -7.42 7.59
CA TYR A 90 26.38 -7.78 6.18
C TYR A 90 25.65 -6.84 5.21
N THR A 91 24.44 -6.43 5.56
CA THR A 91 23.63 -5.61 4.67
C THR A 91 24.11 -4.16 4.60
N ARG A 92 24.78 -3.62 5.63
CA ARG A 92 25.22 -2.20 5.72
C ARG A 92 26.04 -1.65 4.55
N TYR A 93 26.57 -2.52 3.69
CA TYR A 93 27.39 -2.16 2.53
C TYR A 93 26.61 -2.17 1.21
N LEU A 94 25.34 -2.55 1.25
CA LEU A 94 24.48 -2.59 0.07
C LEU A 94 24.02 -1.18 -0.32
N ASN A 95 23.70 -1.03 -1.60
CA ASN A 95 23.29 0.25 -2.15
C ASN A 95 21.88 0.63 -1.65
N VAL A 96 21.79 1.77 -0.96
CA VAL A 96 20.53 2.32 -0.41
C VAL A 96 19.52 2.56 -1.53
N SER A 97 19.92 3.19 -2.63
CA SER A 97 19.02 3.57 -3.73
C SER A 97 18.42 2.34 -4.43
N VAL A 98 19.23 1.29 -4.63
CA VAL A 98 18.75 0.02 -5.21
C VAL A 98 17.75 -0.65 -4.26
N SER A 99 18.06 -0.64 -2.96
CA SER A 99 17.21 -1.26 -1.95
C SER A 99 15.89 -0.49 -1.76
N LEU A 100 15.94 0.84 -1.84
CA LEU A 100 14.76 1.70 -1.77
C LEU A 100 13.87 1.50 -3.00
N LYS A 101 14.45 1.42 -4.20
CA LYS A 101 13.69 1.12 -5.42
C LYS A 101 12.97 -0.23 -5.30
N ALA A 102 13.70 -1.28 -4.91
CA ALA A 102 13.10 -2.60 -4.73
C ALA A 102 12.01 -2.64 -3.64
N PHE A 103 12.16 -1.83 -2.58
CA PHE A 103 11.08 -1.67 -1.59
C PHE A 103 9.88 -0.91 -2.17
N SER A 104 10.10 0.11 -3.01
CA SER A 104 9.03 0.82 -3.72
C SER A 104 8.26 -0.12 -4.64
N ASP A 105 8.97 -0.93 -5.43
CA ASP A 105 8.35 -1.92 -6.33
C ASP A 105 7.50 -2.93 -5.52
N TYR A 106 8.01 -3.41 -4.38
CA TYR A 106 7.23 -4.22 -3.44
C TYR A 106 5.99 -3.50 -2.92
N PHE A 107 6.12 -2.24 -2.52
CA PHE A 107 4.99 -1.47 -2.00
C PHE A 107 3.93 -1.23 -3.08
N ASP A 108 4.34 -0.89 -4.30
CA ASP A 108 3.47 -0.64 -5.44
C ASP A 108 2.72 -1.90 -5.88
N ASP A 109 3.34 -3.08 -5.79
CA ASP A 109 2.68 -4.36 -6.12
C ASP A 109 1.53 -4.68 -5.15
N TYR A 110 1.67 -4.38 -3.87
CA TYR A 110 0.64 -4.67 -2.85
C TYR A 110 -0.31 -3.50 -2.56
N LEU A 111 -0.03 -2.32 -3.12
CA LEU A 111 -0.86 -1.13 -2.99
C LEU A 111 -1.58 -0.87 -4.32
N PRO A 112 -2.77 -1.47 -4.56
CA PRO A 112 -3.45 -1.26 -5.81
C PRO A 112 -3.73 0.24 -6.01
N PRO A 113 -3.57 0.75 -7.24
CA PRO A 113 -3.88 2.14 -7.56
C PRO A 113 -5.37 2.35 -7.31
N PHE A 114 -5.69 3.08 -6.26
CA PHE A 114 -7.08 3.31 -5.88
C PHE A 114 -7.66 4.46 -6.71
N PRO A 115 -8.62 4.18 -7.63
CA PRO A 115 -9.09 5.19 -8.59
C PRO A 115 -9.90 6.32 -7.95
N PHE A 116 -10.40 6.14 -6.72
CA PHE A 116 -11.33 7.08 -6.10
C PHE A 116 -10.72 7.95 -4.99
N TRP A 117 -9.40 7.91 -4.77
CA TRP A 117 -8.73 8.66 -3.71
C TRP A 117 -7.78 9.70 -4.30
N PRO A 118 -7.91 10.98 -3.89
CA PRO A 118 -7.08 12.03 -4.45
C PRO A 118 -5.63 11.81 -4.03
N THR A 119 -4.74 12.04 -4.98
CA THR A 119 -3.29 12.01 -4.77
C THR A 119 -2.91 12.96 -3.64
N PRO A 120 -2.00 12.57 -2.72
CA PRO A 120 -1.52 13.46 -1.67
C PRO A 120 -0.99 14.77 -2.27
N GLY A 121 -1.58 15.89 -1.86
CA GLY A 121 -1.30 17.23 -2.39
C GLY A 121 -2.38 18.29 -2.12
N GLN A 122 -3.59 17.89 -1.71
CA GLN A 122 -4.63 18.80 -1.23
C GLN A 122 -4.64 18.79 0.31
N GLY A 123 -4.39 19.94 0.94
CA GLY A 123 -4.05 20.15 2.35
C GLY A 123 -5.13 19.81 3.40
N GLU A 124 -5.89 18.74 3.24
CA GLU A 124 -6.79 18.23 4.25
C GLU A 124 -6.21 16.97 4.89
N SER A 125 -6.16 16.95 6.23
CA SER A 125 -5.79 15.77 7.01
C SER A 125 -6.88 14.71 6.85
N ARG A 126 -6.76 13.90 5.81
CA ARG A 126 -7.68 12.80 5.52
C ARG A 126 -7.24 11.58 6.31
N CYS A 127 -8.20 10.93 6.97
CA CYS A 127 -7.99 9.60 7.53
C CYS A 127 -7.45 8.67 6.44
N GLU A 128 -6.41 7.91 6.77
CA GLU A 128 -5.88 6.92 5.83
C GLU A 128 -6.96 5.89 5.52
N PRO A 129 -7.31 5.71 4.24
CA PRO A 129 -8.52 4.98 3.86
C PRO A 129 -8.49 3.52 4.33
N TYR A 130 -7.29 2.94 4.39
CA TYR A 130 -7.05 1.59 4.89
C TYR A 130 -7.49 1.42 6.35
N VAL A 131 -7.28 2.43 7.19
CA VAL A 131 -7.65 2.40 8.61
C VAL A 131 -9.17 2.45 8.77
N VAL A 132 -9.84 3.27 7.95
CA VAL A 132 -11.31 3.36 7.95
C VAL A 132 -11.93 2.07 7.44
N CYS A 133 -11.41 1.51 6.35
CA CYS A 133 -11.85 0.22 5.80
C CYS A 133 -11.68 -0.91 6.82
N ALA A 134 -10.53 -0.96 7.49
CA ALA A 134 -10.27 -1.94 8.54
C ALA A 134 -11.20 -1.78 9.74
N ALA A 135 -11.41 -0.55 10.21
CA ALA A 135 -12.32 -0.28 11.32
C ALA A 135 -13.75 -0.70 10.98
N ARG A 136 -14.20 -0.47 9.75
CA ARG A 136 -15.51 -0.94 9.26
C ARG A 136 -15.58 -2.47 9.25
N LEU A 137 -14.59 -3.15 8.69
CA LEU A 137 -14.55 -4.62 8.67
C LEU A 137 -14.64 -5.20 10.09
N VAL A 138 -13.81 -4.70 11.01
CA VAL A 138 -13.81 -5.13 12.41
C VAL A 138 -15.13 -4.79 13.12
N GLY A 139 -15.63 -3.57 12.95
CA GLY A 139 -16.91 -3.13 13.52
C GLY A 139 -18.10 -3.96 13.03
N SER A 140 -17.94 -4.62 11.89
CA SER A 140 -18.92 -5.49 11.28
C SER A 140 -18.78 -6.98 11.63
N GLY A 141 -17.90 -7.30 12.58
CA GLY A 141 -17.71 -8.65 13.13
C GLY A 141 -16.54 -9.43 12.53
N ALA A 142 -15.73 -8.84 11.63
CA ALA A 142 -14.52 -9.50 11.16
C ALA A 142 -13.49 -9.63 12.29
N ASP A 143 -12.76 -10.75 12.33
CA ASP A 143 -11.70 -10.95 13.30
C ASP A 143 -10.60 -9.87 13.14
N ARG A 144 -10.24 -9.22 14.24
CA ARG A 144 -9.30 -8.11 14.23
C ARG A 144 -7.92 -8.55 13.77
N ASP A 145 -7.42 -9.67 14.27
CA ASP A 145 -6.08 -10.14 13.94
C ASP A 145 -6.00 -10.53 12.46
N LYS A 146 -7.06 -11.12 11.91
CA LYS A 146 -7.19 -11.35 10.48
C LYS A 146 -7.10 -10.04 9.70
N VAL A 147 -7.95 -9.06 10.01
CA VAL A 147 -7.97 -7.75 9.30
C VAL A 147 -6.62 -7.04 9.35
N MET A 148 -5.92 -7.11 10.48
CA MET A 148 -4.59 -6.51 10.62
C MET A 148 -3.54 -7.17 9.72
N ASN A 149 -3.66 -8.47 9.45
CA ASN A 149 -2.74 -9.23 8.60
C ASN A 149 -3.18 -9.31 7.13
N MET A 150 -4.37 -8.81 6.79
CA MET A 150 -4.82 -8.69 5.39
C MET A 150 -3.96 -7.68 4.64
N GLY A 151 -3.73 -7.96 3.35
CA GLY A 151 -3.05 -7.03 2.44
C GLY A 151 -3.83 -5.71 2.35
N LEU A 152 -3.14 -4.59 2.13
CA LEU A 152 -3.82 -3.28 2.05
C LEU A 152 -4.90 -3.24 0.97
N GLY A 153 -4.61 -3.76 -0.22
CA GLY A 153 -5.59 -3.90 -1.29
C GLY A 153 -6.79 -4.76 -0.87
N GLU A 154 -6.53 -5.87 -0.18
CA GLU A 154 -7.54 -6.79 0.31
C GLU A 154 -8.49 -6.12 1.32
N VAL A 155 -7.95 -5.38 2.29
CA VAL A 155 -8.72 -4.66 3.32
C VAL A 155 -9.73 -3.71 2.67
N VAL A 156 -9.29 -2.97 1.65
CA VAL A 156 -10.17 -2.02 0.97
C VAL A 156 -11.19 -2.75 0.11
N THR A 157 -10.76 -3.74 -0.69
CA THR A 157 -11.65 -4.57 -1.51
C THR A 157 -12.78 -5.18 -0.70
N TRP A 158 -12.47 -5.82 0.44
CA TRP A 158 -13.49 -6.42 1.30
C TRP A 158 -14.41 -5.38 1.93
N SER A 159 -13.86 -4.22 2.32
CA SER A 159 -14.67 -3.12 2.84
C SER A 159 -15.66 -2.62 1.77
N LEU A 160 -15.22 -2.45 0.53
CA LEU A 160 -16.07 -2.03 -0.60
C LEU A 160 -17.14 -3.07 -0.93
N ALA A 161 -16.77 -4.34 -1.04
CA ALA A 161 -17.71 -5.44 -1.28
C ALA A 161 -18.81 -5.50 -0.20
N LYS A 162 -18.43 -5.21 1.06
CA LYS A 162 -19.40 -5.15 2.15
C LYS A 162 -20.39 -4.00 2.01
N ILE A 163 -19.91 -2.82 1.64
CA ILE A 163 -20.76 -1.63 1.46
C ILE A 163 -21.78 -1.86 0.34
N GLU A 164 -21.32 -2.47 -0.77
CA GLU A 164 -22.20 -2.88 -1.86
C GLU A 164 -23.24 -3.91 -1.41
N ALA A 165 -22.83 -4.91 -0.62
CA ALA A 165 -23.73 -5.92 -0.07
C ALA A 165 -24.78 -5.36 0.92
N GLU A 166 -24.45 -4.26 1.62
CA GLU A 166 -25.37 -3.51 2.48
C GLU A 166 -26.35 -2.64 1.68
N GLY A 167 -26.26 -2.63 0.35
CA GLY A 167 -27.12 -1.86 -0.55
C GLY A 167 -26.76 -0.38 -0.63
N HIS A 168 -25.60 0.01 -0.11
CA HIS A 168 -25.08 1.36 -0.28
C HIS A 168 -24.41 1.50 -1.64
N GLU A 169 -24.77 2.53 -2.40
CA GLU A 169 -24.05 2.83 -3.63
C GLU A 169 -22.59 3.17 -3.32
N LEU A 170 -21.64 2.56 -4.04
CA LEU A 170 -20.21 2.89 -3.92
C LEU A 170 -19.93 4.39 -4.14
N LYS A 171 -20.82 5.08 -4.87
CA LYS A 171 -20.79 6.54 -5.04
C LYS A 171 -20.91 7.32 -3.73
N THR A 172 -21.54 6.76 -2.69
CA THR A 172 -21.70 7.42 -1.39
C THR A 172 -20.41 7.43 -0.56
N LEU A 173 -19.37 6.69 -0.97
CA LEU A 173 -18.05 6.74 -0.35
C LEU A 173 -17.14 7.79 -0.97
N MET A 174 -17.55 8.35 -2.11
CA MET A 174 -16.84 9.44 -2.76
C MET A 174 -17.36 10.76 -2.21
N THR A 175 -16.44 11.62 -1.80
CA THR A 175 -16.76 13.04 -1.60
C THR A 175 -17.22 13.63 -2.93
N ASP A 176 -18.12 14.62 -2.92
CA ASP A 176 -18.59 15.29 -4.13
C ASP A 176 -17.43 15.81 -5.00
N THR A 177 -16.34 16.20 -4.33
CA THR A 177 -15.08 16.61 -4.96
C THR A 177 -14.41 15.49 -5.74
N GLU A 178 -14.39 14.26 -5.21
CA GLU A 178 -13.80 13.10 -5.90
C GLU A 178 -14.66 12.70 -7.11
N VAL A 179 -15.99 12.80 -7.00
CA VAL A 179 -16.90 12.59 -8.14
C VAL A 179 -16.66 13.63 -9.23
N GLU A 180 -16.43 14.89 -8.85
CA GLU A 180 -16.15 15.97 -9.80
C GLU A 180 -14.78 15.81 -10.48
N ILE A 181 -13.77 15.36 -9.73
CA ILE A 181 -12.44 15.03 -10.25
C ILE A 181 -12.53 13.88 -11.26
N LEU A 182 -13.27 12.80 -10.97
CA LEU A 182 -13.49 11.72 -11.95
C LEU A 182 -14.18 12.22 -13.21
N ARG A 183 -15.26 13.01 -13.08
CA ARG A 183 -15.94 13.60 -14.23
C ARG A 183 -15.02 14.52 -15.04
N LYS A 184 -14.07 15.18 -14.39
CA LYS A 184 -13.06 15.99 -15.08
C LYS A 184 -12.08 15.09 -15.83
N TYR A 185 -11.65 13.97 -15.25
CA TYR A 185 -10.79 13.01 -15.92
C TYR A 185 -11.48 12.32 -17.10
N ASP A 186 -12.72 11.89 -16.96
CA ASP A 186 -13.52 11.32 -18.05
C ASP A 186 -13.65 12.31 -19.23
N ARG A 187 -13.87 13.59 -18.93
CA ARG A 187 -13.88 14.66 -19.93
C ARG A 187 -12.52 14.85 -20.59
N MET A 188 -11.45 14.93 -19.80
CA MET A 188 -10.09 15.08 -20.32
C MET A 188 -9.66 13.89 -21.19
N GLU A 189 -10.10 12.68 -20.87
CA GLU A 189 -9.85 11.49 -21.66
C GLU A 189 -10.65 11.48 -22.96
N ALA A 190 -11.95 11.82 -22.90
CA ALA A 190 -12.79 12.00 -24.09
C ALA A 190 -12.24 13.09 -25.03
N ASP A 191 -11.67 14.15 -24.48
CA ASP A 191 -11.07 15.27 -25.21
C ASP A 191 -9.61 14.99 -25.64
N GLY A 192 -9.02 13.85 -25.26
CA GLY A 192 -7.62 13.50 -25.55
C GLY A 192 -6.58 14.41 -24.86
N THR A 193 -6.99 15.19 -23.86
CA THR A 193 -6.13 16.14 -23.12
C THR A 193 -5.53 15.54 -21.84
N ALA A 194 -5.89 14.29 -21.52
CA ALA A 194 -5.40 13.60 -20.34
C ALA A 194 -3.85 13.52 -20.30
N PRO A 195 -3.19 14.04 -19.25
CA PRO A 195 -1.73 14.17 -19.20
C PRO A 195 -0.98 12.82 -19.22
N TRP A 196 -1.63 11.72 -18.85
CA TRP A 196 -1.04 10.38 -18.93
C TRP A 196 -1.05 9.78 -20.35
N LEU A 197 -1.90 10.28 -21.26
CA LEU A 197 -1.85 9.86 -22.67
C LEU A 197 -0.54 10.35 -23.34
N LYS A 198 -0.07 11.55 -22.97
CA LYS A 198 1.16 12.14 -23.51
C LYS A 198 2.44 11.38 -23.10
N ARG A 199 2.43 10.65 -21.98
CA ARG A 199 3.58 9.82 -21.56
C ARG A 199 3.77 8.58 -22.41
N LYS A 200 2.70 8.06 -23.05
CA LYS A 200 2.75 6.87 -23.90
C LYS A 200 3.28 7.15 -25.31
N GLU A 201 3.35 8.41 -25.73
CA GLU A 201 3.93 8.80 -27.03
C GLU A 201 5.44 9.07 -26.95
N ALA A 202 5.98 9.20 -25.73
CA ALA A 202 7.39 9.51 -25.47
C ALA A 202 8.22 8.29 -25.03
N ALA A 203 7.61 7.10 -24.93
CA ALA A 203 8.25 5.82 -24.61
C ALA A 203 8.07 4.86 -25.79
#